data_AF-A0A1F7XYL0-F1
#
_entry.id   AF-A0A1F7XYL0-F1
#
_cell.length_a   1.000
_cell.length_b   1.000
_cell.length_c   1.000
_cell.angle_alpha   90.00
_cell.angle_beta   90.00
_cell.angle_gamma   90.00
#
_symmetry.space_group_name_H-M   'P 1'
#
loop_
_entity.id
_entity.type
_entity.pdbx_description
1 polymer ?
#
loop_
_entity_poly.entity_id
_entity_poly.type
_entity_poly.pdbx_seq_one_letter_code
_entity_poly.pdbx_strand_id
1 'polypeptide(L)'
;MKRLLRHFIFDTYSLWIVSQVADGMVFQKGLYTLFVAGGALMAVSLLAKPVINVLLLPINLITYGLFRWVSSAVVLYLVTLIVKDFKITSFIYGGFNSKWFDIPALHFEGFLAFVGFSFILSIISSFIYWLIK
;
A
#
# COMPACT_ATOMS: atom_id res chain seq x y z
N MET A 1 -4.02 12.38 -20.57
CA MET A 1 -4.12 13.18 -19.34
C MET A 1 -5.15 12.62 -18.34
N LYS A 2 -6.42 12.36 -18.72
CA LYS A 2 -7.46 11.85 -17.80
C LYS A 2 -7.09 10.52 -17.09
N ARG A 3 -6.32 9.64 -17.73
CA ARG A 3 -5.93 8.34 -17.15
C ARG A 3 -4.86 8.46 -16.05
N LEU A 4 -3.82 9.26 -16.27
CA LEU A 4 -2.74 9.49 -15.30
C LEU A 4 -3.25 10.20 -14.05
N LEU A 5 -4.03 11.27 -14.23
CA LEU A 5 -4.61 12.01 -13.10
C LEU A 5 -5.48 11.11 -12.22
N ARG A 6 -6.23 10.21 -12.87
CA ARG A 6 -7.07 9.23 -12.20
C ARG A 6 -6.24 8.24 -11.37
N HIS A 7 -5.17 7.68 -11.93
CA HIS A 7 -4.26 6.82 -11.17
C HIS A 7 -3.65 7.55 -9.97
N PHE A 8 -3.18 8.79 -10.17
CA PHE A 8 -2.64 9.61 -9.10
C PHE A 8 -3.63 9.80 -7.94
N ILE A 9 -4.88 10.18 -8.25
CA ILE A 9 -5.92 10.39 -7.24
C ILE A 9 -6.18 9.10 -6.47
N PHE A 10 -6.31 7.96 -7.15
CA PHE A 10 -6.62 6.69 -6.49
C PHE A 10 -5.46 6.14 -5.68
N ASP A 11 -4.23 6.26 -6.16
CA ASP A 11 -3.06 5.78 -5.44
C ASP A 11 -2.82 6.65 -4.19
N THR A 12 -2.98 7.98 -4.31
CA THR A 12 -2.94 8.90 -3.16
C THR A 12 -4.06 8.61 -2.17
N TYR A 13 -5.28 8.43 -2.65
CA TYR A 13 -6.44 8.13 -1.80
C TYR A 13 -6.32 6.77 -1.11
N SER A 14 -5.82 5.76 -1.82
CA SER A 14 -5.53 4.45 -1.24
C SER A 14 -4.51 4.57 -0.11
N LEU A 15 -3.41 5.30 -0.34
CA LEU A 15 -2.37 5.52 0.67
C LEU A 15 -2.92 6.26 1.89
N TRP A 16 -3.78 7.26 1.67
CA TRP A 16 -4.47 7.97 2.74
C TRP A 16 -5.37 7.04 3.56
N ILE A 17 -6.24 6.24 2.94
CA ILE A 17 -7.10 5.30 3.68
C ILE A 17 -6.23 4.32 4.48
N VAL A 18 -5.18 3.76 3.87
CA VAL A 18 -4.27 2.83 4.56
C VAL A 18 -3.67 3.47 5.81
N SER A 19 -3.26 4.75 5.74
CA SER A 19 -2.72 5.48 6.88
C SER A 19 -3.73 5.71 8.01
N GLN A 20 -5.03 5.63 7.73
CA GLN A 20 -6.09 5.70 8.74
C GLN A 20 -6.41 4.34 9.37
N VAL A 21 -6.03 3.23 8.73
CA VAL A 21 -6.32 1.88 9.23
C VAL A 21 -5.35 1.48 10.32
N ALA A 22 -4.07 1.84 10.19
CA ALA A 22 -3.05 1.52 11.18
C ALA A 22 -2.04 2.66 11.32
N ASP A 23 -1.57 2.86 12.55
CA ASP A 23 -0.55 3.87 12.85
C ASP A 23 0.85 3.37 12.47
N GLY A 24 1.72 4.33 12.17
CA GLY A 24 3.15 4.10 11.93
C GLY A 24 3.67 4.47 10.54
N MET A 25 2.77 4.92 9.64
CA MET A 25 3.17 5.76 8.50
C MET A 25 3.43 7.19 8.95
N VAL A 26 4.65 7.68 8.74
CA VAL A 26 5.08 9.03 9.11
C VAL A 26 5.18 9.90 7.87
N PHE A 27 4.37 10.96 7.85
CA PHE A 27 4.37 12.00 6.82
C PHE A 27 4.95 13.29 7.39
N GLN A 28 6.26 13.51 7.24
CA GLN A 28 6.97 14.60 7.94
C GLN A 28 6.43 16.00 7.64
N LYS A 29 5.95 16.26 6.41
CA LYS A 29 5.34 17.54 6.00
C LYS A 29 3.82 17.44 5.83
N GLY A 30 3.18 16.49 6.51
CA GLY A 30 1.73 16.28 6.47
C GLY A 30 1.20 16.02 5.06
N LEU A 31 0.20 16.81 4.64
CA LEU A 31 -0.47 16.65 3.35
C LEU A 31 0.48 16.76 2.15
N TYR A 32 1.52 17.59 2.24
CA TYR A 32 2.50 17.70 1.15
C TYR A 32 3.21 16.36 0.91
N THR A 33 3.68 15.72 1.98
CA THR A 33 4.31 14.40 1.88
C THR A 33 3.33 13.35 1.38
N LEU A 34 2.06 13.41 1.78
CA LEU A 34 1.02 12.50 1.29
C LEU A 34 0.85 12.59 -0.23
N PHE A 35 0.74 13.79 -0.79
CA PHE A 35 0.62 13.98 -2.24
C PHE A 35 1.88 13.56 -3.00
N VAL A 36 3.07 13.86 -2.46
CA VAL A 36 4.34 13.43 -3.06
C VAL A 36 4.49 11.90 -3.00
N ALA A 37 4.13 11.28 -1.88
CA ALA A 37 4.14 9.83 -1.72
C ALA A 37 3.12 9.14 -2.63
N GLY A 38 1.91 9.69 -2.78
CA GLY A 38 0.92 9.19 -3.73
C GLY A 38 1.37 9.32 -5.18
N GLY A 39 2.06 10.41 -5.53
CA GLY A 39 2.68 10.59 -6.84
C GLY A 39 3.81 9.60 -7.12
N ALA A 40 4.68 9.39 -6.13
CA ALA A 40 5.72 8.37 -6.20
C ALA A 40 5.10 6.97 -6.30
N LEU A 41 4.04 6.68 -5.53
CA LEU A 41 3.33 5.41 -5.59
C LEU A 41 2.75 5.15 -6.97
N MET A 42 2.14 6.15 -7.60
CA MET A 42 1.68 6.07 -8.98
C MET A 42 2.84 5.80 -9.96
N ALA A 43 3.92 6.58 -9.87
CA ALA A 43 5.06 6.44 -10.77
C ALA A 43 5.71 5.06 -10.66
N VAL A 44 5.98 4.60 -9.44
CA VAL A 44 6.55 3.28 -9.17
C VAL A 44 5.56 2.16 -9.56
N SER A 45 4.27 2.34 -9.32
CA SER A 45 3.26 1.37 -9.74
C SER A 45 3.16 1.23 -11.26
N LEU A 46 3.38 2.31 -12.01
CA LEU A 46 3.36 2.27 -13.47
C LEU A 46 4.65 1.68 -14.05
N LEU A 47 5.80 1.96 -13.43
CA LEU A 47 7.12 1.57 -13.97
C LEU A 47 7.61 0.22 -13.41
N ALA A 48 7.59 0.06 -12.09
CA ALA A 48 8.17 -1.10 -11.41
C ALA A 48 7.20 -2.28 -11.30
N LYS A 49 5.90 -2.03 -11.07
CA LYS A 49 4.91 -3.11 -10.88
C LYS A 49 4.84 -4.10 -12.05
N PRO A 50 4.91 -3.68 -13.33
CA PRO A 50 4.97 -4.62 -14.46
C PRO A 50 6.17 -5.58 -14.36
N VAL A 51 7.36 -5.05 -14.05
CA VAL A 51 8.59 -5.83 -13.90
C VAL A 51 8.48 -6.79 -12.71
N ILE A 52 8.01 -6.28 -11.56
CA ILE A 52 7.82 -7.08 -10.34
C ILE A 52 6.81 -8.22 -10.58
N ASN A 53 5.71 -7.95 -11.28
CA ASN A 53 4.70 -8.98 -11.59
C ASN A 53 5.21 -10.06 -12.53
N VAL A 54 6.10 -9.73 -13.48
CA VAL A 54 6.75 -10.73 -14.34
C VAL A 54 7.67 -11.62 -13.51
N LEU A 55 8.45 -11.06 -12.57
CA LEU A 55 9.30 -11.84 -11.66
C LEU A 55 8.48 -12.74 -10.73
N LEU A 56 7.33 -12.25 -10.25
CA LEU A 56 6.42 -13.01 -9.38
C LEU A 56 5.48 -13.94 -10.14
N LEU A 57 5.50 -13.94 -11.48
CA LEU A 57 4.60 -14.73 -12.32
C LEU A 57 4.57 -16.24 -12.00
N PRO A 58 5.71 -16.96 -11.85
CA PRO A 58 5.67 -18.40 -11.57
C PRO A 58 4.97 -18.69 -10.23
N ILE A 59 5.30 -17.93 -9.20
CA ILE A 59 4.70 -18.07 -7.87
C ILE A 59 3.21 -17.70 -7.92
N ASN A 60 2.86 -16.62 -8.62
CA ASN A 60 1.47 -16.21 -8.80
C ASN A 60 0.66 -17.25 -9.56
N LEU A 61 1.23 -17.98 -10.50
CA LEU A 61 0.52 -19.07 -11.19
C LEU A 61 0.28 -20.26 -10.27
N ILE A 62 1.31 -20.68 -9.53
CA ILE A 62 1.21 -21.82 -8.59
C ILE A 62 0.22 -21.52 -7.47
N THR A 63 0.17 -20.27 -7.01
CA THR A 63 -0.68 -19.82 -5.88
C THR A 63 -2.02 -19.24 -6.33
N TYR A 64 -2.40 -19.40 -7.60
CA TYR A 64 -3.63 -18.85 -8.18
C TYR A 64 -3.83 -17.33 -7.96
N GLY A 65 -2.73 -16.58 -7.91
CA GLY A 65 -2.71 -15.12 -7.78
C GLY A 65 -2.73 -14.62 -6.33
N LEU A 66 -2.65 -15.51 -5.34
CA LEU A 66 -2.62 -15.13 -3.92
C LEU A 66 -1.45 -14.18 -3.60
N PHE A 67 -0.30 -14.35 -4.24
CA PHE A 67 0.91 -13.56 -3.98
C PHE A 67 0.97 -12.22 -4.72
N ARG A 68 -0.09 -11.81 -5.42
CA ARG A 68 -0.11 -10.53 -6.17
C ARG A 68 0.13 -9.31 -5.28
N TRP A 69 -0.31 -9.35 -4.01
CA TRP A 69 -0.13 -8.26 -3.06
C TRP A 69 1.35 -8.01 -2.71
N VAL A 70 2.24 -8.99 -2.88
CA VAL A 70 3.68 -8.84 -2.65
C VAL A 70 4.29 -7.78 -3.57
N SER A 71 3.73 -7.61 -4.78
CA SER A 71 4.15 -6.52 -5.66
C SER A 71 3.92 -5.14 -5.02
N SER A 72 2.82 -4.97 -4.28
CA SER A 72 2.51 -3.75 -3.54
C SER A 72 3.50 -3.51 -2.40
N ALA A 73 4.03 -4.58 -1.78
CA ALA A 73 5.06 -4.47 -0.74
C ALA A 73 6.36 -3.89 -1.30
N VAL A 74 6.81 -4.43 -2.42
CA VAL A 74 8.01 -3.95 -3.12
C VAL A 74 7.82 -2.50 -3.58
N VAL A 75 6.66 -2.19 -4.17
CA VAL A 75 6.32 -0.82 -4.61
C VAL A 75 6.36 0.16 -3.43
N LEU A 76 5.72 -0.19 -2.31
CA LEU A 76 5.65 0.68 -1.12
C LEU A 76 7.04 0.88 -0.50
N TYR A 77 7.88 -0.16 -0.47
CA TYR A 77 9.28 -0.05 -0.07
C TYR A 77 10.07 0.91 -0.99
N LEU A 78 9.92 0.79 -2.32
CA LEU A 78 10.57 1.71 -3.26
C LEU A 78 10.11 3.17 -3.06
N VAL A 79 8.84 3.40 -2.72
CA VAL A 79 8.34 4.75 -2.41
C VAL A 79 9.03 5.34 -1.17
N THR A 80 9.25 4.55 -0.11
CA THR A 80 10.00 5.02 1.07
C THR A 80 11.46 5.38 0.76
N LEU A 81 12.06 4.78 -0.27
CA LEU A 81 13.40 5.12 -0.72
C LEU A 81 13.44 6.43 -1.53
N ILE A 82 12.41 6.69 -2.33
CA ILE A 82 12.32 7.87 -3.19
C ILE A 82 11.90 9.10 -2.38
N VAL A 83 10.92 8.94 -1.48
CA VAL A 83 10.31 10.03 -0.72
C VAL A 83 10.86 10.02 0.70
N LYS A 84 11.97 10.74 0.94
CA LYS A 84 12.66 10.80 2.24
C LYS A 84 11.77 11.24 3.41
N ASP A 85 10.77 12.07 3.11
CA ASP A 85 9.82 12.60 4.09
C ASP A 85 8.73 11.58 4.47
N PHE A 86 8.61 10.46 3.72
CA PHE A 86 7.67 9.36 3.97
C PHE A 86 8.41 8.15 4.55
N LYS A 87 8.04 7.76 5.77
CA LYS A 87 8.66 6.63 6.46
C LYS A 87 7.62 5.70 7.04
N ILE A 88 7.97 4.43 7.14
CA ILE A 88 7.17 3.41 7.81
C ILE A 88 7.99 2.93 8.99
N THR A 89 7.47 3.16 10.19
CA THR A 89 8.21 2.94 11.45
C THR A 89 7.77 1.64 12.12
N SER A 90 6.47 1.50 12.32
CA SER A 90 5.81 0.30 12.82
C SER A 90 4.45 0.17 12.14
N PHE A 91 3.78 -0.94 12.34
CA PHE A 91 2.38 -1.13 11.99
C PHE A 91 1.64 -1.41 13.29
N ILE A 92 0.83 -0.45 13.73
CA ILE A 92 0.06 -0.54 14.97
C ILE A 92 -1.42 -0.49 14.60
N TYR A 93 -2.07 -1.65 14.67
CA TYR A 93 -3.51 -1.76 14.49
C TYR A 93 -4.19 -1.84 15.85
N GLY A 94 -5.09 -0.90 16.14
CA GLY A 94 -5.77 -0.78 17.44
C GLY A 94 -6.72 -1.92 17.79
N GLY A 95 -6.95 -2.87 16.88
CA GLY A 95 -7.93 -3.94 17.05
C GLY A 95 -9.35 -3.47 16.77
N PHE A 96 -10.24 -4.41 16.51
CA PHE A 96 -11.67 -4.15 16.32
C PHE A 96 -12.47 -5.17 17.11
N ASN A 97 -13.24 -4.69 18.09
CA ASN A 97 -14.09 -5.54 18.91
C ASN A 97 -15.56 -5.26 18.62
N SER A 98 -16.30 -6.31 18.26
CA SER A 98 -17.74 -6.29 18.02
C SER A 98 -18.37 -7.60 18.48
N LYS A 99 -19.69 -7.63 18.63
CA LYS A 99 -20.43 -8.83 19.08
C LYS A 99 -20.21 -10.07 18.19
N TRP A 100 -19.81 -9.88 16.93
CA TRP A 100 -19.66 -10.95 15.94
C TRP A 100 -18.21 -11.20 15.55
N PHE A 101 -17.34 -10.21 15.69
CA PHE A 101 -15.94 -10.25 15.29
C PHE A 101 -15.07 -9.61 16.35
N ASP A 102 -14.07 -10.35 16.80
CA ASP A 102 -13.02 -9.87 17.70
C ASP A 102 -11.67 -10.00 16.97
N ILE A 103 -11.17 -8.87 16.48
CA ILE A 103 -9.87 -8.77 15.83
C ILE A 103 -8.91 -8.14 16.84
N PRO A 104 -7.92 -8.89 17.35
CA PRO A 104 -7.00 -8.37 18.35
C PRO A 104 -6.14 -7.25 17.77
N ALA A 105 -5.59 -6.41 18.66
CA ALA A 105 -4.58 -5.43 18.29
C ALA A 105 -3.35 -6.14 17.71
N LEU A 106 -2.80 -5.61 16.63
CA LEU A 106 -1.61 -6.16 15.96
C LEU A 106 -0.49 -5.14 15.99
N HIS A 107 0.72 -5.61 16.32
CA HIS A 107 1.92 -4.80 16.30
C HIS A 107 2.99 -5.50 15.47
N PHE A 108 3.41 -4.85 14.38
CA PHE A 108 4.52 -5.33 13.57
C PHE A 108 5.61 -4.27 13.45
N GLU A 109 6.87 -4.70 13.53
CA GLU A 109 8.04 -3.83 13.41
C GLU A 109 8.89 -4.19 12.20
N GLY A 110 9.71 -3.24 11.75
CA GLY A 110 10.67 -3.44 10.67
C GLY A 110 10.01 -3.93 9.38
N PHE A 111 10.53 -5.03 8.81
CA PHE A 111 10.03 -5.60 7.56
C PHE A 111 8.55 -6.00 7.63
N LEU A 112 8.09 -6.51 8.77
CA LEU A 112 6.69 -6.95 8.91
C LEU A 112 5.71 -5.78 8.87
N ALA A 113 6.13 -4.56 9.24
CA ALA A 113 5.30 -3.37 9.09
C ALA A 113 4.99 -3.08 7.61
N PHE A 114 5.99 -3.24 6.72
CA PHE A 114 5.78 -3.11 5.27
C PHE A 114 4.81 -4.17 4.76
N VAL A 115 4.94 -5.40 5.24
CA VAL A 115 4.02 -6.49 4.89
C VAL A 115 2.58 -6.12 5.27
N GLY A 116 2.34 -5.71 6.52
CA GLY A 116 1.02 -5.30 7.00
C GLY A 116 0.40 -4.18 6.17
N PHE A 117 1.13 -3.07 5.98
CA PHE A 117 0.64 -1.95 5.18
C PHE A 117 0.42 -2.29 3.70
N SER A 118 1.32 -3.06 3.11
CA SER A 118 1.20 -3.46 1.70
C SER A 118 0.02 -4.37 1.43
N PHE A 119 -0.31 -5.24 2.38
CA PHE A 119 -1.46 -6.13 2.30
C PHE A 119 -2.76 -5.30 2.31
N ILE A 120 -2.88 -4.36 3.24
CA ILE A 120 -4.04 -3.47 3.34
C ILE A 120 -4.12 -2.56 2.11
N LEU A 121 -3.00 -1.99 1.67
CA LEU A 121 -2.93 -1.19 0.44
C LEU A 121 -3.37 -1.99 -0.78
N SER A 122 -2.95 -3.25 -0.89
CA SER A 122 -3.38 -4.15 -1.96
C SER A 122 -4.89 -4.35 -1.97
N ILE A 123 -5.50 -4.58 -0.81
CA ILE A 123 -6.95 -4.77 -0.68
C ILE A 123 -7.69 -3.49 -1.09
N ILE A 124 -7.30 -2.35 -0.52
CA ILE A 124 -7.94 -1.05 -0.76
C ILE A 124 -7.80 -0.65 -2.23
N SER A 125 -6.58 -0.70 -2.77
CA SER A 125 -6.34 -0.35 -4.17
C SER A 125 -7.12 -1.28 -5.12
N SER A 126 -7.13 -2.58 -4.88
CA SER A 126 -7.89 -3.53 -5.71
C SER A 126 -9.39 -3.25 -5.65
N PHE A 127 -9.93 -2.94 -4.47
CA PHE A 127 -11.33 -2.58 -4.29
C PHE A 127 -11.69 -1.29 -5.04
N ILE A 128 -10.86 -0.25 -4.91
CA ILE A 128 -11.03 1.00 -5.63
C ILE A 128 -11.01 0.76 -7.14
N TYR A 129 -9.97 0.09 -7.66
CA TYR A 129 -9.84 -0.20 -9.09
C TYR A 129 -10.98 -1.07 -9.63
N TRP A 130 -11.52 -1.97 -8.82
CA TRP A 130 -12.71 -2.76 -9.17
C TRP A 130 -13.97 -1.90 -9.29
N LEU A 131 -14.21 -0.96 -8.36
CA LEU A 131 -15.39 -0.08 -8.35
C LEU A 131 -15.46 0.84 -9.60
N ILE A 132 -14.30 1.15 -10.18
CA ILE A 132 -14.20 2.10 -11.31
C ILE A 132 -14.30 1.39 -12.67
N LYS A 133 -14.13 0.06 -12.69
CA LYS A 133 -14.14 -0.74 -13.90
C LYS A 133 -15.57 -1.02 -14.36
#